data_AF-A0A6L5G7U6-F1
#
_entry.id   AF-A0A6L5G7U6-F1
#
_cell.length_a   1.000
_cell.length_b   1.000
_cell.length_c   1.000
_cell.angle_alpha   90.00
_cell.angle_beta   90.00
_cell.angle_gamma   90.00
#
_symmetry.space_group_name_H-M   'P 1'
#
loop_
_entity.id
_entity.type
_entity.pdbx_description
1 polymer ?
#
loop_
_entity_poly.entity_id
_entity_poly.type
_entity_poly.pdbx_seq_one_letter_code
_entity_poly.pdbx_strand_id
1 'polypeptide(L)'
;MNVYMEVEKVRGGGADLKTIAPGARKASDRVQAPAENAASGNAGFLTADAGVQWRTALDEVTAGVERRVAWQGEQVASSADDMDGTDGDVGGNFRSIERSIPAKRRG
;
A
#
# COMPACT_ATOMS: atom_id res chain seq x y z
N MET A 1 19.63 16.24 -8.56
CA MET A 1 18.28 15.86 -8.99
C MET A 1 17.33 16.36 -7.92
N ASN A 2 16.37 17.22 -8.26
CA ASN A 2 15.37 17.71 -7.31
C ASN A 2 14.13 16.82 -7.43
N VAL A 3 13.67 16.26 -6.32
CA VAL A 3 12.45 15.45 -6.25
C VAL A 3 11.35 16.32 -5.66
N TYR A 4 10.21 16.42 -6.37
CA TYR A 4 9.02 17.12 -5.90
C TYR A 4 7.97 16.10 -5.46
N MET A 5 7.35 16.32 -4.30
CA MET A 5 6.28 15.48 -3.76
C MET A 5 5.18 16.33 -3.14
N GLU A 6 3.93 16.08 -3.55
CA GLU A 6 2.74 16.63 -2.89
C GLU A 6 2.39 15.74 -1.68
N VAL A 7 3.02 15.99 -0.53
CA VAL A 7 2.96 15.13 0.68
C VAL A 7 1.54 14.68 1.03
N GLU A 8 0.59 15.61 1.17
CA GLU A 8 -0.79 15.27 1.55
C GLU A 8 -1.52 14.40 0.53
N LYS A 9 -1.24 14.61 -0.77
CA LYS A 9 -1.84 13.80 -1.83
C LYS A 9 -1.24 12.39 -1.86
N VAL A 10 0.06 12.27 -1.63
CA VAL A 10 0.75 10.97 -1.55
C VAL A 10 0.28 10.20 -0.32
N ARG A 11 0.21 10.86 0.84
CA ARG A 11 -0.33 10.28 2.08
C ARG A 11 -1.77 9.81 1.89
N GLY A 12 -2.62 10.64 1.28
CA GLY A 12 -4.01 10.31 0.93
C GLY A 12 -4.10 9.09 -0.01
N GLY A 13 -3.28 9.05 -1.07
CA GLY A 13 -3.22 7.89 -1.97
C GLY A 13 -2.78 6.60 -1.29
N GLY A 14 -1.86 6.67 -0.33
CA GLY A 14 -1.48 5.53 0.52
C GLY A 14 -2.63 5.04 1.39
N ALA A 15 -3.42 5.96 1.96
CA ALA A 15 -4.63 5.62 2.72
C ALA A 15 -5.71 4.97 1.83
N ASP A 16 -5.95 5.52 0.63
CA ASP A 16 -6.90 4.97 -0.32
C ASP A 16 -6.53 3.53 -0.74
N LEU A 17 -5.23 3.27 -0.97
CA LEU A 17 -4.71 1.93 -1.25
C LEU A 17 -5.02 0.94 -0.10
N LYS A 18 -4.87 1.36 1.15
CA LYS A 18 -5.22 0.54 2.31
C LYS A 18 -6.73 0.28 2.39
N THR A 19 -7.56 1.27 2.03
CA THR A 19 -9.02 1.13 2.02
C THR A 19 -9.52 0.17 0.94
N ILE A 20 -8.86 0.10 -0.22
CA ILE A 20 -9.25 -0.83 -1.29
C ILE A 20 -8.66 -2.25 -1.11
N ALA A 21 -7.67 -2.43 -0.24
CA ALA A 21 -7.01 -3.73 -0.04
C ALA A 21 -8.00 -4.86 0.30
N PRO A 22 -8.99 -4.70 1.21
CA PRO A 22 -10.02 -5.72 1.48
C PRO A 22 -10.95 -6.00 0.28
N GLY A 23 -10.96 -5.13 -0.73
CA GLY A 23 -11.73 -5.28 -1.98
C GLY A 23 -10.90 -5.78 -3.16
N ALA A 24 -9.58 -5.88 -3.02
CA ALA A 24 -8.67 -6.29 -4.09
C ALA A 24 -8.88 -7.76 -4.50
N ARG A 25 -9.42 -8.58 -3.59
CA ARG A 25 -9.86 -9.95 -3.87
C ARG A 25 -11.01 -10.08 -4.86
N LYS A 26 -11.75 -9.01 -5.17
CA LYS A 26 -12.90 -9.07 -6.10
C LYS A 26 -12.55 -9.68 -7.46
N ALA A 27 -11.30 -9.52 -7.92
CA ALA A 27 -10.83 -10.16 -9.15
C ALA A 27 -10.70 -11.69 -8.98
N SER A 28 -10.18 -12.15 -7.85
CA SER A 28 -10.09 -13.57 -7.49
C SER A 28 -11.47 -14.20 -7.24
N ASP A 29 -12.36 -13.49 -6.53
CA ASP A 29 -13.73 -13.94 -6.24
C ASP A 29 -14.52 -14.21 -7.53
N ARG A 30 -14.23 -13.47 -8.62
CA ARG A 30 -14.86 -13.69 -9.94
C ARG A 30 -14.48 -15.01 -10.59
N VAL A 31 -13.36 -15.62 -10.20
CA VAL A 31 -12.88 -16.91 -10.75
C VAL A 31 -13.51 -18.10 -10.00
N GLN A 32 -13.92 -17.89 -8.74
CA GLN A 32 -14.50 -18.92 -7.90
C GLN A 32 -15.80 -19.50 -8.50
N ALA A 33 -16.80 -18.66 -8.79
CA ALA A 33 -18.09 -19.13 -9.30
C ALA A 33 -18.00 -19.86 -10.68
N PRO A 34 -17.22 -19.37 -11.67
CA PRO A 34 -16.96 -20.13 -12.90
C PRO A 34 -16.28 -21.48 -12.65
N ALA A 35 -15.35 -21.57 -11.71
CA ALA A 35 -14.66 -22.80 -11.38
C ALA A 35 -15.57 -23.80 -10.65
N GLU A 36 -16.43 -23.32 -9.74
CA GLU A 36 -17.48 -24.13 -9.11
C GLU A 36 -18.49 -24.66 -10.15
N ASN A 37 -18.90 -23.82 -11.10
CA ASN A 37 -19.76 -24.22 -12.21
C ASN A 37 -19.09 -25.26 -13.11
N ALA A 38 -17.82 -25.07 -13.46
CA ALA A 38 -17.06 -26.06 -14.25
C ALA A 38 -16.92 -27.40 -13.49
N ALA A 39 -16.72 -27.34 -12.17
CA ALA A 39 -16.64 -28.52 -11.32
C ALA A 39 -17.97 -29.28 -11.21
N SER A 40 -19.12 -28.59 -11.31
CA SER A 40 -20.43 -29.25 -11.31
C SER A 40 -20.63 -30.20 -12.49
N GLY A 41 -19.94 -29.97 -13.61
CA GLY A 41 -19.88 -30.85 -14.78
C GLY A 41 -18.84 -31.98 -14.67
N ASN A 42 -18.00 -31.96 -13.64
CA ASN A 42 -16.96 -32.95 -13.35
C ASN A 42 -17.02 -33.35 -11.88
N ALA A 43 -18.04 -34.14 -11.55
CA ALA A 43 -18.31 -34.62 -10.19
C ALA A 43 -17.08 -35.36 -9.63
N GLY A 44 -16.31 -34.67 -8.78
CA GLY A 44 -15.07 -35.17 -8.20
C GLY A 44 -13.90 -34.20 -8.30
N PHE A 45 -13.93 -33.21 -9.19
CA PHE A 45 -12.82 -32.25 -9.35
C PHE A 45 -12.48 -31.55 -8.03
N LEU A 46 -13.48 -30.95 -7.37
CA LEU A 46 -13.29 -30.23 -6.11
C LEU A 46 -12.96 -31.12 -4.91
N THR A 47 -13.15 -32.43 -5.00
CA THR A 47 -12.83 -33.36 -3.91
C THR A 47 -11.57 -34.17 -4.17
N ALA A 48 -11.12 -34.24 -5.43
CA ALA A 48 -9.84 -34.82 -5.81
C ALA A 48 -8.70 -33.88 -5.46
N ASP A 49 -7.50 -34.45 -5.30
CA ASP A 49 -6.29 -33.72 -4.91
C ASP A 49 -6.03 -32.48 -5.77
N ALA A 50 -6.28 -32.57 -7.08
CA ALA A 50 -6.11 -31.45 -8.00
C ALA A 50 -7.03 -30.25 -7.68
N GLY A 51 -8.31 -30.48 -7.35
CA GLY A 51 -9.22 -29.40 -6.99
C GLY A 51 -8.99 -28.87 -5.58
N VAL A 52 -8.49 -29.70 -4.66
CA VAL A 52 -8.01 -29.26 -3.34
C VAL A 52 -6.82 -28.31 -3.52
N GLN A 53 -5.80 -28.72 -4.29
CA GLN A 53 -4.63 -27.90 -4.59
C GLN A 53 -5.00 -26.59 -5.29
N TRP A 54 -5.94 -26.65 -6.24
CA TRP A 54 -6.43 -25.46 -6.93
C TRP A 54 -7.11 -24.46 -5.97
N ARG A 55 -7.99 -24.91 -5.07
CA ARG A 55 -8.62 -24.03 -4.07
C ARG A 55 -7.60 -23.40 -3.13
N THR A 56 -6.67 -24.20 -2.62
CA THR A 56 -5.59 -23.70 -1.75
C THR A 56 -4.77 -22.64 -2.47
N ALA A 57 -4.39 -22.87 -3.74
CA ALA A 57 -3.66 -21.90 -4.54
C ALA A 57 -4.47 -20.61 -4.79
N LEU A 58 -5.77 -20.73 -5.04
CA LEU A 58 -6.65 -19.57 -5.22
C LEU A 58 -6.75 -18.73 -3.94
N ASP A 59 -6.91 -19.37 -2.78
CA ASP A 59 -6.96 -18.70 -1.48
C ASP A 59 -5.63 -18.00 -1.16
N GLU A 60 -4.50 -18.67 -1.39
CA GLU A 60 -3.16 -18.12 -1.20
C GLU A 60 -2.90 -16.90 -2.08
N VAL A 61 -3.24 -16.98 -3.37
CA VAL A 61 -3.12 -15.85 -4.31
C VAL A 61 -4.01 -14.69 -3.87
N THR A 62 -5.24 -14.97 -3.45
CA THR A 62 -6.20 -13.96 -3.01
C THR A 62 -5.69 -13.22 -1.78
N ALA A 63 -5.27 -13.94 -0.74
CA ALA A 63 -4.67 -13.35 0.45
C ALA A 63 -3.35 -12.61 0.13
N GLY A 64 -2.58 -13.11 -0.84
CA GLY A 64 -1.36 -12.47 -1.32
C GLY A 64 -1.60 -11.11 -1.96
N VAL A 65 -2.64 -10.99 -2.79
CA VAL A 65 -3.04 -9.74 -3.44
C VAL A 65 -3.44 -8.69 -2.39
N GLU A 66 -4.28 -9.07 -1.42
CA GLU A 66 -4.70 -8.15 -0.35
C GLU A 66 -3.51 -7.63 0.45
N ARG A 67 -2.62 -8.55 0.89
CA ARG A 67 -1.40 -8.17 1.62
C ARG A 67 -0.50 -7.25 0.80
N ARG A 68 -0.37 -7.48 -0.51
CA ARG A 68 0.50 -6.67 -1.36
C ARG A 68 -0.03 -5.26 -1.52
N VAL A 69 -1.33 -5.09 -1.72
CA VAL A 69 -1.97 -3.77 -1.85
C VAL A 69 -1.89 -3.01 -0.53
N ALA A 70 -2.11 -3.67 0.60
CA ALA A 70 -1.93 -3.07 1.92
C ALA A 70 -0.48 -2.60 2.14
N TRP A 71 0.51 -3.46 1.85
CA TRP A 71 1.93 -3.10 1.93
C TRP A 71 2.29 -1.93 1.03
N GLN A 72 1.78 -1.88 -0.20
CA GLN A 72 2.01 -0.75 -1.10
C GLN A 72 1.44 0.56 -0.52
N GLY A 73 0.24 0.51 0.06
CA GLY A 73 -0.33 1.67 0.76
C GLY A 73 0.50 2.12 1.95
N GLU A 74 1.12 1.19 2.70
CA GLU A 74 2.06 1.52 3.78
C GLU A 74 3.33 2.20 3.27
N GLN A 75 3.95 1.68 2.21
CA GLN A 75 5.15 2.28 1.63
C GLN A 75 4.91 3.69 1.12
N VAL A 76 3.77 3.92 0.47
CA VAL A 76 3.38 5.24 -0.06
C VAL A 76 3.16 6.23 1.08
N ALA A 77 2.42 5.85 2.13
CA ALA A 77 2.20 6.70 3.29
C ALA A 77 3.51 7.01 4.03
N SER A 78 4.35 6.00 4.27
CA SER A 78 5.66 6.16 4.93
C SER A 78 6.58 7.11 4.16
N SER A 79 6.59 7.02 2.83
CA SER A 79 7.41 7.92 1.99
C SER A 79 6.98 9.38 2.12
N ALA A 80 5.68 9.64 2.31
CA ALA A 80 5.16 10.98 2.55
C ALA A 80 5.56 11.48 3.94
N ASP A 81 5.47 10.62 4.96
CA ASP A 81 5.84 10.97 6.34
C ASP A 81 7.35 11.24 6.47
N ASP A 82 8.20 10.49 5.76
CA ASP A 82 9.65 10.71 5.73
C ASP A 82 10.01 12.06 5.10
N MET A 83 9.30 12.46 4.04
CA MET A 83 9.49 13.75 3.36
C MET A 83 9.08 14.91 4.28
N ASP A 84 7.91 14.79 4.91
CA ASP A 84 7.37 15.80 5.85
C ASP A 84 8.29 15.98 7.07
N GLY A 85 8.80 14.87 7.61
CA GLY A 85 9.80 14.88 8.68
C GLY A 85 11.10 15.58 8.26
N THR A 86 11.59 15.28 7.05
CA THR A 86 12.81 15.91 6.52
C THR A 86 12.63 17.43 6.34
N ASP A 87 11.48 17.87 5.81
CA ASP A 87 11.16 19.30 5.69
C ASP A 87 11.06 19.99 7.06
N GLY A 88 10.47 19.30 8.04
CA GLY A 88 10.40 19.76 9.43
C GLY A 88 11.77 19.97 10.07
N ASP A 89 12.68 19.00 9.90
CA ASP A 89 14.05 19.05 10.42
C ASP A 89 14.86 20.18 9.77
N VAL A 90 14.76 20.33 8.44
CA VAL A 90 15.42 21.41 7.70
C VAL A 90 14.89 22.78 8.15
N GLY A 91 13.57 22.95 8.26
CA GLY A 91 12.96 24.17 8.77
C GLY A 91 13.32 24.47 10.24
N GLY A 92 13.51 23.42 11.06
CA GLY A 92 14.04 23.52 12.42
C GLY A 92 15.48 24.04 12.45
N ASN A 93 16.34 23.50 11.58
CA ASN A 93 17.73 23.90 11.44
C ASN A 93 17.87 25.37 11.00
N PHE A 94 17.06 25.82 10.03
CA PHE A 94 17.05 27.23 9.62
C PHE A 94 16.68 28.17 10.77
N ARG A 95 15.64 27.85 11.55
CA ARG A 95 15.25 28.62 12.75
C ARG A 95 16.31 28.59 13.85
N SER A 96 17.09 27.52 13.95
CA SER A 96 18.22 27.42 14.89
C SER A 96 19.38 28.32 14.47
N ILE A 97 19.72 28.30 13.18
CA ILE A 97 20.76 29.16 12.60
C ILE A 97 20.37 30.63 12.73
N GLU A 98 19.13 31.01 12.42
CA GLU A 98 18.62 32.37 12.59
C GLU A 98 18.79 32.88 14.02
N ARG A 99 18.49 32.04 15.02
CA ARG A 99 18.68 32.38 16.45
C ARG A 99 20.14 32.49 16.88
N SER A 100 21.04 31.83 16.13
CA SER A 100 22.47 31.78 16.41
C SER A 100 23.27 32.86 15.70
N ILE A 101 22.67 33.59 14.74
CA ILE A 101 23.28 34.75 14.09
C ILE A 101 23.19 35.95 15.05
N PRO A 102 24.33 36.52 15.49
CA PRO A 102 24.31 37.68 16.37
C PRO A 102 23.58 38.84 15.69
N ALA A 103 22.55 39.38 16.34
CA ALA A 103 21.87 40.57 15.86
C ALA A 103 22.91 41.68 15.63
N LYS A 104 23.05 42.12 14.38
CA LYS A 104 23.98 43.18 14.00
C LYS A 104 23.66 44.41 14.87
N ARG A 105 24.54 44.70 15.85
CA ARG A 105 24.48 45.94 16.64
C ARG A 105 24.59 47.09 15.64
N ARG A 106 23.46 47.78 15.38
CA ARG A 106 23.46 49.06 14.67
C ARG A 106 24.19 50.05 15.59
N GLY A 107 25.46 50.29 15.28
CA GLY A 107 26.19 51.48 15.74
C GLY A 107 25.85 52.68 14.85
#